data_AF-A0A972TQV3-F1
#
_entry.id   AF-A0A972TQV3-F1
#
_cell.length_a   1.000
_cell.length_b   1.000
_cell.length_c   1.000
_cell.angle_alpha   90.00
_cell.angle_beta   90.00
_cell.angle_gamma   90.00
#
_symmetry.space_group_name_H-M   'P 1'
#
loop_
_entity.id
_entity.type
_entity.pdbx_description
1 polymer ?
#
loop_
_entity_poly.entity_id
_entity_poly.type
_entity_poly.pdbx_seq_one_letter_code
_entity_poly.pdbx_strand_id
1 'polypeptide(L)'
;MNNNEKLPPIHPGEILKEEFLDPMGISAYKLSKDIGVPQTQISQIIHGKRSITPVTAIRLNLYFGNSTEFWLNLQRDYELDIMEDQIASIKVVRPNGVEAIYKGRESVPVTN
;
A
#
# COMPACT_ATOMS: atom_id res chain seq x y z
N MET A 1 10.90 -13.07 -26.04
CA MET A 1 9.89 -12.82 -25.00
C MET A 1 10.60 -12.07 -23.90
N ASN A 2 10.28 -10.79 -23.73
CA ASN A 2 11.04 -9.91 -22.84
C ASN A 2 10.54 -10.12 -21.40
N ASN A 3 11.33 -10.82 -20.59
CA ASN A 3 11.00 -11.22 -19.22
C ASN A 3 11.26 -10.11 -18.18
N ASN A 4 10.75 -8.89 -18.38
CA ASN A 4 10.97 -7.83 -17.39
C ASN A 4 9.85 -6.78 -17.30
N GLU A 5 8.59 -7.17 -17.52
CA GLU A 5 7.45 -6.31 -17.18
C GLU A 5 7.11 -6.51 -15.71
N LYS A 6 7.52 -5.55 -14.86
CA LYS A 6 7.06 -5.47 -13.47
C LYS A 6 5.54 -5.32 -13.51
N LEU A 7 4.82 -6.20 -12.83
CA LEU A 7 3.37 -6.09 -12.72
C LEU A 7 3.02 -4.74 -12.07
N PRO A 8 1.92 -4.08 -12.49
CA PRO A 8 1.52 -2.82 -11.89
C PRO A 8 1.26 -3.03 -10.39
N PRO A 9 1.65 -2.07 -9.54
CA PRO A 9 1.43 -2.15 -8.11
C PRO A 9 -0.07 -2.17 -7.81
N ILE A 10 -0.50 -3.13 -6.99
CA ILE A 10 -1.90 -3.33 -6.65
C ILE A 10 -2.24 -2.45 -5.44
N HIS A 11 -3.20 -1.53 -5.60
CA HIS A 11 -3.60 -0.69 -4.48
C HIS A 11 -4.37 -1.54 -3.44
N PRO A 12 -4.14 -1.36 -2.12
CA PRO A 12 -4.86 -2.14 -1.08
C PRO A 12 -6.39 -2.01 -1.14
N GLY A 13 -6.88 -0.90 -1.70
CA GLY A 13 -8.29 -0.69 -1.97
C GLY A 13 -8.88 -1.60 -3.05
N GLU A 14 -8.08 -2.04 -4.03
CA GLU A 14 -8.49 -3.05 -5.00
C GLU A 14 -8.67 -4.40 -4.30
N ILE A 15 -7.72 -4.78 -3.43
CA ILE A 15 -7.82 -5.98 -2.59
C ILE A 15 -9.06 -5.91 -1.68
N LEU A 16 -9.29 -4.78 -1.01
CA LEU A 16 -10.50 -4.57 -0.22
C LEU A 16 -11.77 -4.78 -1.05
N LYS A 17 -11.79 -4.33 -2.30
CA LYS A 17 -12.96 -4.49 -3.16
C LYS A 17 -13.13 -5.94 -3.62
N GLU A 18 -12.10 -6.52 -4.23
CA GLU A 18 -12.20 -7.78 -4.96
C GLU A 18 -12.17 -9.02 -4.04
N GLU A 19 -11.44 -8.95 -2.93
CA GLU A 19 -11.27 -10.10 -2.02
C GLU A 19 -12.24 -10.07 -0.83
N PHE A 20 -12.86 -8.92 -0.55
CA PHE A 20 -13.75 -8.75 0.61
C PHE A 20 -15.14 -8.26 0.23
N LEU A 21 -15.26 -7.09 -0.39
CA LEU A 21 -16.56 -6.48 -0.63
C LEU A 21 -17.39 -7.25 -1.67
N ASP A 22 -16.80 -7.55 -2.82
CA ASP A 22 -17.49 -8.22 -3.92
C ASP A 22 -17.93 -9.65 -3.53
N PRO A 23 -17.08 -10.51 -2.92
CA PRO A 23 -17.49 -11.85 -2.49
C PRO A 23 -18.53 -11.86 -1.37
N MET A 24 -18.52 -10.85 -0.49
CA MET A 24 -19.48 -10.74 0.61
C MET A 24 -20.75 -9.97 0.23
N GLY A 25 -20.84 -9.43 -1.00
CA GLY A 25 -21.97 -8.61 -1.44
C GLY A 25 -22.12 -7.31 -0.63
N ILE A 26 -21.03 -6.77 -0.09
CA ILE A 26 -21.03 -5.56 0.75
C ILE A 26 -20.76 -4.34 -0.12
N SER A 27 -21.70 -3.40 -0.15
CA SER A 27 -21.48 -2.13 -0.85
C SER A 27 -20.54 -1.21 -0.06
N ALA A 28 -19.86 -0.30 -0.76
CA ALA A 28 -19.06 0.76 -0.13
C ALA A 28 -19.89 1.60 0.88
N TYR A 29 -21.17 1.83 0.57
CA TYR A 29 -22.09 2.50 1.48
C TYR A 29 -22.31 1.69 2.76
N LYS A 30 -22.61 0.39 2.63
CA LYS A 30 -22.80 -0.51 3.77
C LYS A 30 -21.55 -0.54 4.65
N LEU A 31 -20.38 -0.78 4.08
CA LEU A 31 -19.12 -0.77 4.82
C LEU A 31 -18.93 0.56 5.56
N SER A 32 -19.16 1.70 4.89
CA SER A 32 -18.99 3.01 5.50
C SER A 32 -19.87 3.24 6.73
N LYS A 33 -21.11 2.74 6.70
CA LYS A 33 -22.04 2.80 7.83
C LYS A 33 -21.62 1.86 8.95
N ASP A 34 -21.28 0.63 8.61
CA ASP A 34 -20.93 -0.40 9.58
C ASP A 34 -19.64 -0.04 10.35
N ILE A 35 -18.64 0.53 9.66
CA ILE A 35 -17.37 0.90 10.30
C ILE A 35 -17.29 2.36 10.72
N GLY A 36 -18.36 3.15 10.55
CA GLY A 36 -18.46 4.54 11.03
C GLY A 36 -17.48 5.52 10.38
N VAL A 37 -17.36 5.49 9.05
CA VAL A 37 -16.54 6.44 8.27
C VAL A 37 -17.35 7.05 7.11
N PRO A 38 -16.95 8.19 6.55
CA PRO A 38 -17.63 8.75 5.38
C PRO A 38 -17.60 7.78 4.18
N GLN A 39 -18.71 7.62 3.46
CA GLN A 39 -18.76 6.79 2.24
C GLN A 39 -17.73 7.25 1.19
N THR A 40 -17.50 8.56 1.08
CA THR A 40 -16.51 9.14 0.18
C THR A 40 -15.10 8.63 0.48
N GLN A 41 -14.76 8.39 1.75
CA GLN A 41 -13.49 7.80 2.14
C GLN A 41 -13.35 6.37 1.63
N ILE A 42 -14.35 5.51 1.85
CA ILE A 42 -14.34 4.13 1.34
C ILE A 42 -14.26 4.13 -0.18
N SER A 43 -15.07 4.95 -0.84
CA SER A 43 -15.07 5.08 -2.30
C SER A 43 -13.69 5.50 -2.82
N GLN A 44 -13.04 6.49 -2.21
CA GLN A 44 -11.68 6.88 -2.63
C GLN A 44 -10.66 5.77 -2.41
N ILE A 45 -10.76 5.00 -1.31
CA ILE A 45 -9.86 3.87 -1.04
C ILE A 45 -10.00 2.81 -2.13
N ILE A 46 -11.22 2.34 -2.40
CA ILE A 46 -11.46 1.26 -3.39
C ILE A 46 -11.10 1.65 -4.83
N HIS A 47 -11.05 2.96 -5.13
CA HIS A 47 -10.63 3.48 -6.44
C HIS A 47 -9.16 3.89 -6.49
N GLY A 48 -8.35 3.53 -5.49
CA GLY A 48 -6.91 3.84 -5.48
C GLY A 48 -6.56 5.31 -5.28
N LYS A 49 -7.51 6.15 -4.84
CA LYS A 49 -7.35 7.60 -4.68
C LYS A 49 -6.97 8.01 -3.26
N ARG A 50 -7.03 7.09 -2.30
CA ARG A 50 -6.74 7.35 -0.89
C ARG A 50 -6.15 6.10 -0.25
N SER A 51 -5.10 6.31 0.53
CA SER A 51 -4.45 5.26 1.33
C SER A 51 -5.33 4.77 2.49
N ILE A 52 -5.11 3.53 2.90
CA ILE A 52 -5.64 3.00 4.17
C ILE A 52 -4.79 3.55 5.32
N THR A 53 -5.39 4.42 6.14
CA THR A 53 -4.72 4.95 7.34
C THR A 53 -4.74 3.94 8.50
N PRO A 54 -3.87 4.07 9.52
CA PRO A 54 -3.89 3.19 10.69
C PRO A 54 -5.24 3.11 11.39
N VAL A 55 -5.95 4.23 11.53
CA VAL A 55 -7.31 4.26 12.10
C VAL A 55 -8.29 3.47 11.24
N THR A 56 -8.17 3.56 9.90
CA THR A 56 -9.01 2.78 8.98
C THR A 56 -8.67 1.29 9.06
N ALA A 57 -7.39 0.93 9.13
CA ALA A 57 -6.93 -0.45 9.30
C ALA A 57 -7.45 -1.10 10.58
N ILE A 58 -7.50 -0.37 11.71
CA ILE A 58 -8.13 -0.85 12.95
C ILE A 58 -9.62 -1.11 12.74
N ARG A 59 -10.34 -0.21 12.06
CA ARG A 59 -11.76 -0.39 11.75
C ARG A 59 -12.01 -1.59 10.83
N LEU A 60 -11.18 -1.78 9.81
CA LEU A 60 -11.26 -2.93 8.91
C LEU A 60 -10.93 -4.24 9.61
N ASN A 61 -9.97 -4.24 10.54
CA ASN A 61 -9.70 -5.38 11.42
C ASN A 61 -10.94 -5.75 12.23
N LEU A 62 -11.51 -4.80 12.96
CA LEU A 62 -12.69 -5.06 13.78
C LEU A 62 -13.90 -5.55 12.97
N TYR A 63 -14.00 -5.17 11.68
CA TYR A 63 -15.10 -5.57 10.82
C TYR A 63 -14.89 -6.93 10.11
N PHE A 64 -13.69 -7.17 9.57
CA PHE A 64 -13.39 -8.37 8.76
C PHE A 64 -12.65 -9.48 9.53
N GLY A 65 -12.11 -9.19 10.72
CA GLY A 65 -11.40 -10.14 11.56
C GLY A 65 -9.92 -10.38 11.21
N ASN A 66 -9.42 -9.77 10.13
CA ASN A 66 -7.98 -9.77 9.82
C ASN A 66 -7.23 -8.79 10.72
N SER A 67 -5.91 -8.96 10.89
CA SER A 67 -5.13 -8.07 11.74
C SER A 67 -5.03 -6.64 11.18
N THR A 68 -4.74 -5.66 12.04
CA THR A 68 -4.48 -4.28 11.61
C THR A 68 -3.21 -4.22 10.74
N GLU A 69 -2.22 -5.03 11.08
CA GLU A 69 -0.95 -5.17 10.36
C GLU A 69 -1.16 -5.69 8.95
N PHE A 70 -2.13 -6.60 8.73
CA PHE A 70 -2.46 -7.08 7.38
C PHE A 70 -2.76 -5.89 6.45
N TRP A 71 -3.68 -5.00 6.85
CA TRP A 71 -4.06 -3.85 6.03
C TRP A 71 -2.92 -2.83 5.85
N LEU A 72 -2.14 -2.60 6.90
CA LEU A 72 -1.00 -1.68 6.84
C LEU A 72 0.15 -2.22 5.98
N ASN A 73 0.37 -3.54 5.98
CA ASN A 73 1.35 -4.17 5.13
C ASN A 73 0.96 -4.02 3.65
N LEU A 74 -0.32 -4.24 3.30
CA LEU A 74 -0.77 -4.00 1.92
C LEU A 74 -0.53 -2.56 1.46
N GLN A 75 -0.81 -1.58 2.33
CA GLN A 75 -0.56 -0.17 2.03
C GLN A 75 0.94 0.12 1.86
N ARG A 76 1.76 -0.39 2.78
CA ARG A 76 3.21 -0.21 2.73
C ARG A 76 3.81 -0.84 1.48
N ASP A 77 3.41 -2.06 1.15
CA ASP A 77 3.94 -2.79 0.01
C ASP A 77 3.58 -2.06 -1.30
N TYR A 78 2.34 -1.58 -1.43
CA TYR A 78 1.92 -0.69 -2.52
C TYR A 78 2.75 0.60 -2.59
N GLU A 79 2.96 1.29 -1.46
CA GLU A 79 3.73 2.53 -1.40
C GLU A 79 5.19 2.34 -1.79
N LEU A 80 5.81 1.23 -1.37
CA LEU A 80 7.17 0.89 -1.76
C LEU A 80 7.26 0.61 -3.26
N ASP A 81 6.32 -0.13 -3.83
CA ASP A 81 6.34 -0.47 -5.24
C ASP A 81 6.18 0.76 -6.14
N ILE A 82 5.27 1.70 -5.80
CA ILE A 82 5.14 2.97 -6.55
C ILE A 82 6.35 3.88 -6.37
N MET A 83 6.99 3.87 -5.19
CA MET A 83 8.17 4.70 -4.92
C MET A 83 9.39 4.18 -5.66
N GLU A 84 9.58 2.86 -5.74
CA GLU A 84 10.63 2.25 -6.54
C GLU A 84 10.56 2.71 -8.01
N ASP A 85 9.35 2.80 -8.56
CA ASP A 85 9.16 3.23 -9.94
C ASP A 85 9.42 4.73 -10.14
N GLN A 86 9.26 5.54 -9.08
CA GLN A 86 9.48 6.98 -9.11
C GLN A 86 10.92 7.39 -8.78
N ILE A 87 11.66 6.57 -8.04
CA ILE A 87 12.97 6.90 -7.50
C ILE A 87 14.08 6.24 -8.33
N ALA A 88 14.75 7.04 -9.18
CA ALA A 88 15.90 6.57 -9.95
C ALA A 88 17.13 6.26 -9.08
N SER A 89 17.37 7.07 -8.03
CA SER A 89 18.39 6.82 -7.01
C SER A 89 18.26 7.78 -5.82
N ILE A 90 18.37 7.31 -4.58
CA ILE A 90 18.48 8.17 -3.38
C ILE A 90 19.93 8.18 -2.92
N LYS A 91 20.54 9.35 -2.77
CA LYS A 91 21.86 9.50 -2.14
C LYS A 91 21.71 9.86 -0.67
N VAL A 92 22.42 9.15 0.20
CA VAL A 92 22.43 9.39 1.66
C VAL A 92 23.87 9.37 2.15
N VAL A 93 24.24 10.27 3.05
CA VAL A 93 25.52 10.20 3.77
C VAL A 93 25.26 9.51 5.11
N ARG A 94 25.94 8.38 5.35
CA ARG A 94 25.81 7.64 6.61
C ARG A 94 26.53 8.38 7.75
N PRO A 95 26.15 8.15 9.03
CA PRO A 95 26.78 8.80 10.18
C PRO A 95 28.31 8.62 10.28
N ASN A 96 28.87 7.58 9.67
CA ASN A 96 30.31 7.33 9.60
C ASN A 96 31.02 8.04 8.42
N GLY A 97 30.32 8.95 7.72
CA GLY A 97 30.83 9.70 6.57
C GLY A 97 30.80 8.93 5.25
N VAL A 98 30.33 7.68 5.22
CA VAL A 98 30.25 6.87 4.00
C VAL A 98 29.02 7.26 3.18
N GLU A 99 29.21 7.60 1.91
CA GLU A 99 28.11 7.79 0.96
C GLU A 99 27.44 6.45 0.63
N ALA A 100 26.11 6.44 0.60
CA ALA A 100 25.31 5.30 0.20
C ALA A 100 24.30 5.73 -0.86
N ILE A 101 24.09 4.87 -1.85
CA ILE A 101 23.11 5.08 -2.90
C ILE A 101 22.09 3.94 -2.83
N TYR A 102 20.82 4.28 -2.64
CA TYR A 102 19.70 3.36 -2.81
C TYR A 102 19.28 3.35 -4.28
N LYS A 103 19.25 2.17 -4.90
CA LYS A 103 18.75 1.93 -6.27
C LYS A 103 17.81 0.73 -6.25
N GLY A 104 16.52 0.97 -6.00
CA GLY A 104 15.51 -0.11 -5.92
C GLY A 104 15.81 -1.12 -4.80
N ARG A 105 15.28 -2.36 -4.92
CA ARG A 105 15.45 -3.45 -3.93
C ARG A 105 16.89 -3.91 -3.68
N GLU A 106 17.87 -3.36 -4.39
CA GLU A 106 19.29 -3.66 -4.20
C GLU A 106 20.05 -2.44 -3.68
N SER A 107 20.61 -2.55 -2.47
CA SER A 107 21.60 -1.60 -1.97
C SER A 107 22.96 -1.93 -2.59
N VAL A 108 23.42 -1.14 -3.57
CA VAL A 108 24.79 -1.28 -4.12
C VAL A 108 25.74 -0.41 -3.29
N PRO A 109 26.72 -0.97 -2.57
CA PRO A 109 27.74 -0.18 -1.89
C PRO A 109 28.60 0.55 -2.94
N VAL A 110 28.78 1.86 -2.76
CA VAL A 110 29.74 2.63 -3.56
C VAL A 110 31.11 2.33 -2.97
N THR A 111 31.86 1.41 -3.58
CA THR A 111 33.30 1.28 -3.31
C THR A 111 34.02 2.41 -4.02
N ASN A 112 34.90 3.08 -3.27
CA ASN A 112 35.83 4.11 -3.73
C ASN A 112 36.78 3.60 -4.82
#